data_AF-A0A317GYM3-F1
#
_entry.id   AF-A0A317GYM3-F1
#
_cell.length_a   1.000
_cell.length_b   1.000
_cell.length_c   1.000
_cell.angle_alpha   90.00
_cell.angle_beta   90.00
_cell.angle_gamma   90.00
#
_symmetry.space_group_name_H-M   'P 1'
#
loop_
_entity.id
_entity.type
_entity.pdbx_description
1 polymer ?
#
loop_
_entity_poly.entity_id
_entity_poly.type
_entity_poly.pdbx_seq_one_letter_code
_entity_poly.pdbx_strand_id
1 'polypeptide(L)'
;MPRGGICAKRGTALLPTPPTAFTSPGVVVLFQSSRAGLNAGLTRHLVDFIAGTEATLDVAIYDLRHPEILSALAGLTKRQVRLRVAYDGGSERTGGLGSDPKSSGTREALAAAGLLPYATAVHEQGRHLMHDKFLVRDGKSVWVGSANFTVGGLELQDNNCLILNSSALAARYTTTLEDLLQPHHRHVQQADEPSTIDIGGVPFRAYFEPAEGEGIEQAIVSALKGARRVRIAAFLMSDPGILGALLPFSQDLHADIQGVYDPNGMQDVLRYSHQDKSLFWFVHDPRFVAAPSHGFAPGREQDFMHNKVMVIDDHLVFTGSYNYSENAEENDETVLAVDGGAIASAYTGYISTLIAAYKSPAKVASGAEPGEGGRHRSSTLSSEIAVRKASVSRTPQLDRAIRTVTWLLVAGLVILAIVIILALHGNG
;
A
#
# COMPACT_ATOMS: atom_id res chain seq x y z
N MET A 1 -35.11 -57.03 0.92
CA MET A 1 -34.30 -55.84 1.29
C MET A 1 -32.93 -55.96 0.64
N PRO A 2 -32.46 -54.92 -0.07
CA PRO A 2 -31.07 -54.53 0.03
C PRO A 2 -30.97 -53.08 0.52
N ARG A 3 -30.04 -52.88 1.45
CA ARG A 3 -29.79 -51.62 2.16
C ARG A 3 -29.07 -50.62 1.24
N GLY A 4 -29.53 -49.38 1.27
CA GLY A 4 -28.90 -48.26 0.59
C GLY A 4 -27.57 -47.89 1.23
N GLY A 5 -26.58 -47.58 0.39
CA GLY A 5 -25.36 -46.88 0.76
C GLY A 5 -25.42 -45.44 0.25
N ILE A 6 -25.74 -44.51 1.14
CA ILE A 6 -25.63 -43.07 0.86
C ILE A 6 -24.13 -42.74 0.93
N CYS A 7 -23.56 -42.37 -0.21
CA CYS A 7 -22.22 -41.79 -0.30
C CYS A 7 -22.25 -40.41 0.36
N ALA A 8 -21.79 -40.31 1.60
CA ALA A 8 -21.61 -39.04 2.28
C ALA A 8 -20.45 -38.29 1.59
N LYS A 9 -20.79 -37.21 0.87
CA LYS A 9 -19.82 -36.22 0.41
C LYS A 9 -19.02 -35.73 1.62
N ARG A 10 -17.72 -36.00 1.65
CA ARG A 10 -16.80 -35.39 2.61
C ARG A 10 -16.87 -33.88 2.42
N GLY A 11 -17.51 -33.18 3.36
CA GLY A 11 -17.41 -31.74 3.45
C GLY A 11 -15.94 -31.38 3.64
N THR A 12 -15.43 -30.51 2.78
CA THR A 12 -14.18 -29.79 3.01
C THR A 12 -14.34 -29.01 4.31
N ALA A 13 -13.69 -29.47 5.38
CA ALA A 13 -13.57 -28.66 6.59
C ALA A 13 -12.86 -27.37 6.19
N LEU A 14 -13.57 -26.24 6.28
CA LEU A 14 -12.95 -24.93 6.19
C LEU A 14 -11.88 -24.87 7.28
N LEU A 15 -10.62 -24.69 6.89
CA LEU A 15 -9.56 -24.38 7.84
C LEU A 15 -10.02 -23.14 8.63
N PRO A 16 -9.83 -23.10 9.97
CA PRO A 16 -10.22 -21.94 10.76
C PRO A 16 -9.56 -20.70 10.18
N THR A 17 -10.35 -19.68 9.84
CA THR A 17 -9.82 -18.39 9.38
C THR A 17 -8.93 -17.83 10.48
N PRO A 18 -7.65 -17.58 10.20
CA PRO A 18 -6.73 -17.06 11.20
C PRO A 18 -7.13 -15.62 11.59
N PRO A 19 -6.70 -15.17 12.78
CA PRO A 19 -7.03 -13.83 13.24
C PRO A 19 -6.44 -12.77 12.29
N THR A 20 -7.26 -11.82 11.87
CA THR A 20 -6.86 -10.66 11.05
C THR A 20 -6.25 -9.54 11.89
N ALA A 21 -6.16 -9.73 13.21
CA ALA A 21 -5.55 -8.79 14.13
C ALA A 21 -4.83 -9.50 15.28
N PHE A 22 -3.73 -8.92 15.73
CA PHE A 22 -3.08 -9.22 17.01
C PHE A 22 -3.18 -7.99 17.92
N THR A 23 -3.32 -8.19 19.23
CA THR A 23 -3.36 -7.09 20.20
C THR A 23 -2.62 -7.47 21.48
N SER A 24 -1.79 -6.57 21.96
CA SER A 24 -1.16 -6.57 23.28
C SER A 24 -1.16 -5.14 23.85
N PRO A 25 -0.76 -4.92 25.11
CA PRO A 25 -0.74 -3.57 25.67
C PRO A 25 0.01 -2.58 24.77
N GLY A 26 -0.70 -1.56 24.27
CA GLY A 26 -0.12 -0.52 23.42
C GLY A 26 0.20 -0.92 21.98
N VAL A 27 -0.07 -2.17 21.56
CA VAL A 27 0.24 -2.65 20.20
C VAL A 27 -0.99 -3.32 19.60
N VAL A 28 -1.36 -2.89 18.40
CA VAL A 28 -2.29 -3.60 17.51
C VAL A 28 -1.58 -3.85 16.20
N VAL A 29 -1.66 -5.07 15.67
CA VAL A 29 -1.21 -5.42 14.33
C VAL A 29 -2.42 -5.90 13.53
N LEU A 30 -2.55 -5.46 12.29
CA LEU A 30 -3.67 -5.75 11.40
C LEU A 30 -3.14 -6.41 10.12
N PHE A 31 -3.79 -7.50 9.69
CA PHE A 31 -3.37 -8.32 8.55
C PHE A 31 -4.48 -8.37 7.48
N GLN A 32 -4.22 -7.73 6.34
CA GLN A 32 -5.16 -7.60 5.23
C GLN A 32 -4.71 -8.45 4.05
N SER A 33 -5.62 -9.23 3.48
CA SER A 33 -5.45 -9.91 2.19
C SER A 33 -6.80 -10.32 1.63
N SER A 34 -7.30 -9.59 0.63
CA SER A 34 -8.55 -9.95 -0.05
C SER A 34 -8.48 -11.34 -0.69
N ARG A 35 -7.35 -11.68 -1.35
CA ARG A 35 -7.14 -12.98 -2.00
C ARG A 35 -7.08 -14.15 -1.04
N ALA A 36 -6.57 -13.96 0.18
CA ALA A 36 -6.59 -14.98 1.22
C ALA A 36 -7.88 -14.97 2.07
N GLY A 37 -8.85 -14.09 1.75
CA GLY A 37 -10.10 -13.95 2.51
C GLY A 37 -9.91 -13.32 3.89
N LEU A 38 -8.82 -12.58 4.10
CA LEU A 38 -8.50 -11.87 5.34
C LEU A 38 -8.90 -10.40 5.22
N ASN A 39 -9.92 -9.99 5.97
CA ASN A 39 -10.32 -8.60 6.07
C ASN A 39 -10.07 -8.10 7.50
N ALA A 40 -9.03 -7.29 7.67
CA ALA A 40 -8.73 -6.63 8.93
C ALA A 40 -9.55 -5.35 9.15
N GLY A 41 -10.26 -4.86 8.12
CA GLY A 41 -10.97 -3.59 8.20
C GLY A 41 -10.03 -2.39 8.32
N LEU A 42 -8.92 -2.37 7.55
CA LEU A 42 -7.91 -1.31 7.62
C LEU A 42 -8.52 0.08 7.44
N THR A 43 -9.42 0.25 6.47
CA THR A 43 -10.15 1.51 6.24
C THR A 43 -10.83 2.00 7.51
N ARG A 44 -11.60 1.13 8.18
CA ARG A 44 -12.31 1.47 9.41
C ARG A 44 -11.34 1.85 10.53
N HIS A 45 -10.31 1.04 10.76
CA HIS A 45 -9.33 1.30 11.80
C HIS A 45 -8.58 2.63 11.57
N LEU A 46 -8.25 2.95 10.33
CA LEU A 46 -7.58 4.20 9.97
C LEU A 46 -8.51 5.41 10.13
N VAL A 47 -9.79 5.29 9.73
CA VAL A 47 -10.82 6.32 9.99
C VAL A 47 -10.98 6.56 11.49
N ASP A 48 -11.08 5.51 12.29
CA ASP A 48 -11.19 5.61 13.75
C ASP A 48 -9.93 6.25 14.38
N PHE A 49 -8.74 5.91 13.87
CA PHE A 49 -7.48 6.52 14.30
C PHE A 49 -7.48 8.03 14.04
N ILE A 50 -7.85 8.47 12.84
CA ILE A 50 -7.93 9.87 12.41
C ILE A 50 -9.01 10.62 13.21
N ALA A 51 -10.19 10.04 13.37
CA ALA A 51 -11.29 10.66 14.11
C ALA A 51 -10.93 10.93 15.58
N GLY A 52 -10.14 10.02 16.17
CA GLY A 52 -9.67 10.12 17.55
C GLY A 52 -8.62 11.21 17.81
N THR A 53 -8.17 11.98 16.81
CA THR A 53 -7.24 13.09 17.03
C THR A 53 -7.88 14.17 17.91
N GLU A 54 -7.16 14.64 18.93
CA GLU A 54 -7.60 15.71 19.82
C GLU A 54 -6.95 17.06 19.49
N ALA A 55 -5.68 17.08 19.11
CA ALA A 55 -4.87 18.28 18.96
C ALA A 55 -4.07 18.32 17.65
N THR A 56 -3.37 17.24 17.29
CA THR A 56 -2.47 17.22 16.13
C THR A 56 -2.54 15.91 15.37
N LEU A 57 -2.59 15.99 14.04
CA LEU A 57 -2.37 14.84 13.17
C LEU A 57 -1.32 15.18 12.12
N ASP A 58 -0.26 14.39 12.12
CA ASP A 58 0.77 14.39 11.10
C ASP A 58 0.60 13.15 10.22
N VAL A 59 0.69 13.32 8.90
CA VAL A 59 0.50 12.26 7.92
C VAL A 59 1.67 12.29 6.93
N ALA A 60 2.37 11.17 6.78
CA ALA A 60 3.28 10.93 5.66
C ALA A 60 2.72 9.77 4.83
N ILE A 61 2.38 10.03 3.57
CA ILE A 61 1.76 9.02 2.71
C ILE A 61 2.20 9.10 1.24
N TYR A 62 2.73 8.00 0.72
CA TYR A 62 3.10 7.86 -0.68
C TYR A 62 1.92 8.10 -1.66
N ASP A 63 0.81 7.40 -1.45
CA ASP A 63 -0.39 7.49 -2.28
C ASP A 63 -1.66 7.55 -1.42
N LEU A 64 -2.46 8.60 -1.63
CA LEU A 64 -3.70 8.88 -0.89
C LEU A 64 -4.82 9.27 -1.85
N ARG A 65 -5.74 8.34 -2.06
CA ARG A 65 -6.93 8.51 -2.91
C ARG A 65 -8.20 7.87 -2.33
N HIS A 66 -8.10 7.22 -1.17
CA HIS A 66 -9.22 6.53 -0.55
C HIS A 66 -10.30 7.54 -0.08
N PRO A 67 -11.55 7.44 -0.57
CA PRO A 67 -12.60 8.43 -0.28
C PRO A 67 -12.90 8.59 1.21
N GLU A 68 -13.00 7.49 1.97
CA GLU A 68 -13.28 7.56 3.42
C GLU A 68 -12.14 8.20 4.21
N ILE A 69 -10.88 7.95 3.83
CA ILE A 69 -9.71 8.55 4.49
C ILE A 69 -9.66 10.05 4.21
N LEU A 70 -9.85 10.46 2.95
CA LEU A 70 -9.95 11.87 2.57
C LEU A 70 -11.08 12.58 3.32
N SER A 71 -12.24 11.92 3.45
CA SER A 71 -13.37 12.45 4.21
C SER A 71 -13.06 12.61 5.70
N ALA A 72 -12.39 11.62 6.31
CA ALA A 72 -11.99 11.67 7.71
C ALA A 72 -11.00 12.83 7.98
N LEU A 73 -9.98 12.98 7.12
CA LEU A 73 -9.01 14.09 7.20
C LEU A 73 -9.70 15.45 7.01
N ALA A 74 -10.59 15.58 6.02
CA ALA A 74 -11.37 16.80 5.81
C ALA A 74 -12.33 17.10 6.99
N GLY A 75 -12.75 16.08 7.74
CA GLY A 75 -13.50 16.25 8.98
C GLY A 75 -12.69 16.95 10.08
N LEU A 76 -11.36 16.71 10.13
CA LEU A 76 -10.49 17.33 11.14
C LEU A 76 -10.36 18.84 10.96
N THR A 77 -10.39 19.33 9.72
CA THR A 77 -10.20 20.76 9.40
C THR A 77 -11.34 21.64 9.93
N LYS A 78 -12.48 21.04 10.29
CA LYS A 78 -13.63 21.71 10.92
C LYS A 78 -13.47 21.85 12.44
N ARG A 79 -12.42 21.27 13.02
CA ARG A 79 -12.12 21.27 14.46
C ARG A 79 -10.88 22.12 14.69
N GLN A 80 -10.59 22.45 15.95
CA GLN A 80 -9.36 23.13 16.34
C GLN A 80 -8.19 22.15 16.42
N VAL A 81 -7.92 21.44 15.33
CA VAL A 81 -6.83 20.44 15.21
C VAL A 81 -5.84 20.91 14.16
N ARG A 82 -4.55 20.75 14.45
CA ARG A 82 -3.47 20.99 13.48
C ARG A 82 -3.28 19.73 12.63
N LEU A 83 -3.53 19.86 11.33
CA LEU A 83 -3.29 18.81 10.33
C LEU A 83 -2.09 19.18 9.47
N ARG A 84 -1.17 18.23 9.26
CA ARG A 84 -0.08 18.30 8.27
C ARG A 84 -0.04 17.02 7.45
N VAL A 85 0.12 17.15 6.14
CA VAL A 85 0.20 16.02 5.21
C VAL A 85 1.44 16.17 4.33
N ALA A 86 2.44 15.32 4.50
CA ALA A 86 3.49 15.11 3.51
C ALA A 86 3.03 14.00 2.55
N TYR A 87 3.09 14.26 1.24
CA TYR A 87 2.73 13.26 0.24
C TYR A 87 3.74 13.24 -0.90
N ASP A 88 3.91 12.09 -1.56
CA ASP A 88 4.80 12.00 -2.71
C ASP A 88 4.23 12.78 -3.90
N GLY A 89 4.96 13.82 -4.29
CA GLY A 89 4.65 14.75 -5.36
C GLY A 89 5.05 14.25 -6.74
N GLY A 90 5.69 13.09 -6.82
CA GLY A 90 6.12 12.48 -8.08
C GLY A 90 4.95 12.15 -9.00
N SER A 91 5.26 12.09 -10.30
CA SER A 91 4.34 11.64 -11.34
C SER A 91 3.98 10.16 -11.20
N GLU A 92 3.08 9.67 -12.07
CA GLU A 92 2.81 8.24 -12.21
C GLU A 92 4.10 7.43 -12.40
N ARG A 93 4.15 6.24 -11.77
CA ARG A 93 5.26 5.30 -11.83
C ARG A 93 4.78 3.89 -12.13
N THR A 94 5.51 3.23 -13.04
CA THR A 94 5.18 1.88 -13.51
C THR A 94 6.40 0.99 -13.45
N GLY A 95 6.45 0.05 -12.50
CA GLY A 95 7.44 -1.04 -12.46
C GLY A 95 8.91 -0.61 -12.35
N GLY A 96 9.79 -1.60 -12.20
CA GLY A 96 11.25 -1.40 -12.11
C GLY A 96 11.90 -1.93 -10.82
N LEU A 97 13.24 -1.93 -10.78
CA LEU A 97 14.01 -2.24 -9.56
C LEU A 97 13.58 -1.26 -8.46
N GLY A 98 12.98 -1.74 -7.38
CA GLY A 98 12.56 -0.90 -6.25
C GLY A 98 11.35 0.02 -6.47
N SER A 99 10.60 -0.13 -7.57
CA SER A 99 9.40 0.71 -7.77
C SER A 99 8.17 0.07 -7.12
N ASP A 100 7.52 0.77 -6.18
CA ASP A 100 6.11 0.54 -5.85
C ASP A 100 5.25 1.30 -6.87
N PRO A 101 4.52 0.61 -7.75
CA PRO A 101 3.73 1.29 -8.78
C PRO A 101 2.66 2.21 -8.18
N LYS A 102 2.61 3.44 -8.68
CA LYS A 102 1.68 4.48 -8.22
C LYS A 102 1.02 5.16 -9.40
N SER A 103 -0.30 5.23 -9.37
CA SER A 103 -1.04 6.07 -10.31
C SER A 103 -0.91 7.55 -9.91
N SER A 104 -1.04 8.45 -10.89
CA SER A 104 -1.29 9.86 -10.58
C SER A 104 -2.63 10.04 -9.83
N GLY A 105 -2.81 11.17 -9.15
CA GLY A 105 -4.10 11.52 -8.55
C GLY A 105 -4.07 11.97 -7.10
N THR A 106 -2.98 11.79 -6.34
CA THR A 106 -2.93 12.20 -4.92
C THR A 106 -3.22 13.69 -4.76
N ARG A 107 -2.57 14.53 -5.56
CA ARG A 107 -2.75 15.99 -5.52
C ARG A 107 -4.19 16.39 -5.85
N GLU A 108 -4.75 15.77 -6.89
CA GLU A 108 -6.12 16.02 -7.35
C GLU A 108 -7.14 15.57 -6.29
N ALA A 109 -6.91 14.44 -5.64
CA ALA A 109 -7.75 13.92 -4.57
C ALA A 109 -7.71 14.82 -3.33
N LEU A 110 -6.52 15.30 -2.94
CA LEU A 110 -6.36 16.29 -1.88
C LEU A 110 -7.06 17.61 -2.24
N ALA A 111 -6.96 18.07 -3.49
CA ALA A 111 -7.64 19.27 -3.97
C ALA A 111 -9.16 19.14 -3.89
N ALA A 112 -9.70 18.03 -4.37
CA ALA A 112 -11.13 17.75 -4.34
C ALA A 112 -11.69 17.64 -2.92
N ALA A 113 -10.87 17.17 -1.96
CA ALA A 113 -11.22 17.10 -0.54
C ALA A 113 -11.01 18.42 0.23
N GLY A 114 -10.46 19.47 -0.40
CA GLY A 114 -10.13 20.74 0.26
C GLY A 114 -8.94 20.65 1.22
N LEU A 115 -8.04 19.68 1.01
CA LEU A 115 -6.92 19.37 1.89
C LEU A 115 -5.58 19.98 1.43
N LEU A 116 -5.49 20.52 0.21
CA LEU A 116 -4.26 21.14 -0.29
C LEU A 116 -3.61 22.17 0.65
N PRO A 117 -4.36 23.04 1.39
CA PRO A 117 -3.74 23.98 2.33
C PRO A 117 -2.98 23.33 3.49
N TYR A 118 -3.18 22.04 3.72
CA TYR A 118 -2.54 21.26 4.79
C TYR A 118 -1.47 20.30 4.24
N ALA A 119 -1.26 20.29 2.93
CA ALA A 119 -0.46 19.30 2.24
C ALA A 119 0.81 19.89 1.61
N THR A 120 1.93 19.20 1.80
CA THR A 120 3.23 19.48 1.21
C THR A 120 3.61 18.32 0.29
N ALA A 121 3.91 18.64 -0.97
CA ALA A 121 4.43 17.67 -1.91
C ALA A 121 5.93 17.45 -1.66
N VAL A 122 6.36 16.20 -1.58
CA VAL A 122 7.76 15.79 -1.39
C VAL A 122 8.22 15.07 -2.65
N HIS A 123 9.43 15.35 -3.14
CA HIS A 123 9.98 14.81 -4.39
C HIS A 123 9.09 15.02 -5.63
N GLU A 124 8.73 16.27 -5.95
CA GLU A 124 7.98 16.60 -7.17
C GLU A 124 8.74 16.25 -8.47
N GLN A 125 10.06 16.10 -8.39
CA GLN A 125 10.93 15.77 -9.51
C GLN A 125 12.02 14.78 -9.08
N GLY A 126 12.56 14.03 -10.05
CA GLY A 126 13.64 13.08 -9.80
C GLY A 126 13.15 11.64 -9.59
N ARG A 127 14.10 10.77 -9.22
CA ARG A 127 13.87 9.33 -9.13
C ARG A 127 13.48 8.84 -7.73
N HIS A 128 13.73 9.64 -6.70
CA HIS A 128 13.42 9.31 -5.31
C HIS A 128 11.93 9.38 -5.02
N LEU A 129 11.49 8.61 -4.02
CA LEU A 129 10.12 8.49 -3.57
C LEU A 129 9.98 8.97 -2.12
N MET A 130 8.88 9.66 -1.81
CA MET A 130 8.45 9.78 -0.41
C MET A 130 7.55 8.59 -0.10
N HIS A 131 8.15 7.46 0.24
CA HIS A 131 7.49 6.17 0.24
C HIS A 131 6.94 5.75 1.62
N ASP A 132 7.00 6.65 2.61
CA ASP A 132 6.38 6.46 3.90
C ASP A 132 4.85 6.25 3.83
N LYS A 133 4.34 5.46 4.78
CA LYS A 133 2.91 5.32 5.06
C LYS A 133 2.68 5.32 6.59
N PHE A 134 2.76 6.49 7.22
CA PHE A 134 2.54 6.63 8.65
C PHE A 134 1.71 7.85 9.05
N LEU A 135 1.08 7.77 10.22
CA LEU A 135 0.45 8.91 10.89
C LEU A 135 0.96 9.01 12.33
N VAL A 136 1.14 10.24 12.82
CA VAL A 136 1.35 10.52 14.24
C VAL A 136 0.17 11.30 14.78
N ARG A 137 -0.55 10.69 15.71
CA ARG A 137 -1.70 11.31 16.39
C ARG A 137 -1.30 11.81 17.77
N ASP A 138 -1.50 13.10 18.00
CA ASP A 138 -1.37 13.80 19.28
C ASP A 138 -0.01 13.63 19.98
N GLY A 139 1.05 13.26 19.25
CA GLY A 139 2.35 12.90 19.81
C GLY A 139 2.31 11.68 20.74
N LYS A 140 1.32 10.79 20.58
CA LYS A 140 1.04 9.67 21.49
C LYS A 140 0.86 8.34 20.79
N SER A 141 0.33 8.34 19.57
CA SER A 141 0.04 7.13 18.82
C SER A 141 0.59 7.21 17.41
N VAL A 142 1.09 6.10 16.89
CA VAL A 142 1.59 5.94 15.53
C VAL A 142 0.73 4.92 14.79
N TRP A 143 0.27 5.26 13.58
CA TRP A 143 -0.14 4.29 12.57
C TRP A 143 1.03 4.11 11.60
N VAL A 144 1.42 2.89 11.28
CA VAL A 144 2.48 2.64 10.28
C VAL A 144 2.30 1.27 9.63
N GLY A 145 2.69 1.13 8.36
CA GLY A 145 2.67 -0.18 7.71
C GLY A 145 3.00 -0.11 6.22
N SER A 146 2.64 -1.18 5.51
CA SER A 146 2.92 -1.29 4.08
C SER A 146 1.84 -0.66 3.19
N ALA A 147 0.64 -0.37 3.73
CA ALA A 147 -0.51 0.01 2.92
C ALA A 147 -0.50 1.49 2.51
N ASN A 148 -0.59 1.73 1.20
CA ASN A 148 -0.99 3.03 0.65
C ASN A 148 -2.47 3.33 1.01
N PHE A 149 -2.86 4.60 1.10
CA PHE A 149 -4.23 5.01 1.44
C PHE A 149 -5.10 5.12 0.18
N THR A 150 -5.22 3.99 -0.50
CA THR A 150 -6.05 3.76 -1.68
C THR A 150 -6.99 2.59 -1.41
N VAL A 151 -8.03 2.42 -2.25
CA VAL A 151 -8.92 1.25 -2.13
C VAL A 151 -8.11 -0.04 -2.33
N GLY A 152 -7.21 -0.06 -3.31
CA GLY A 152 -6.25 -1.14 -3.50
C GLY A 152 -5.44 -1.44 -2.25
N GLY A 153 -4.81 -0.43 -1.64
CA GLY A 153 -3.96 -0.60 -0.46
C GLY A 153 -4.68 -1.07 0.79
N LEU A 154 -5.82 -0.47 1.11
CA LEU A 154 -6.53 -0.75 2.36
C LEU A 154 -7.47 -1.97 2.27
N GLU A 155 -7.91 -2.37 1.07
CA GLU A 155 -8.94 -3.40 0.92
C GLU A 155 -8.48 -4.62 0.11
N LEU A 156 -7.70 -4.43 -0.96
CA LEU A 156 -7.46 -5.50 -1.95
C LEU A 156 -6.08 -6.16 -1.81
N GLN A 157 -5.05 -5.36 -1.63
CA GLN A 157 -3.66 -5.78 -1.55
C GLN A 157 -3.39 -6.61 -0.30
N ASP A 158 -2.30 -7.39 -0.34
CA ASP A 158 -1.80 -8.01 0.88
C ASP A 158 -0.98 -6.97 1.63
N ASN A 159 -1.42 -6.57 2.81
CA ASN A 159 -0.76 -5.53 3.60
C ASN A 159 -0.81 -5.85 5.09
N ASN A 160 0.08 -5.21 5.84
CA ASN A 160 -0.01 -5.16 7.30
C ASN A 160 0.12 -3.71 7.79
N CYS A 161 -0.58 -3.40 8.87
CA CYS A 161 -0.50 -2.10 9.54
C CYS A 161 -0.45 -2.29 11.06
N LEU A 162 0.22 -1.38 11.73
CA LEU A 162 0.37 -1.35 13.18
C LEU A 162 -0.23 -0.06 13.73
N ILE A 163 -0.89 -0.18 14.88
CA ILE A 163 -1.30 0.95 15.73
C ILE A 163 -0.52 0.82 17.03
N LEU A 164 0.35 1.80 17.30
CA LEU A 164 1.31 1.76 18.40
C LEU A 164 1.09 2.96 19.32
N ASN A 165 0.79 2.71 20.59
CA ASN A 165 0.62 3.76 21.60
C ASN A 165 1.93 3.98 22.35
N SER A 166 2.75 4.91 21.87
CA SER A 166 4.01 5.30 22.49
C SER A 166 4.38 6.72 22.09
N SER A 167 4.46 7.62 23.07
CA SER A 167 4.95 8.98 22.84
C SER A 167 6.42 9.02 22.44
N ALA A 168 7.24 8.07 22.90
CA ALA A 168 8.64 7.97 22.50
C ALA A 168 8.77 7.62 21.02
N LEU A 169 7.96 6.67 20.53
CA LEU A 169 7.93 6.32 19.12
C LEU A 169 7.32 7.45 18.28
N ALA A 170 6.22 8.04 18.74
CA ALA A 170 5.60 9.19 18.10
C ALA A 170 6.58 10.35 17.90
N ALA A 171 7.43 10.64 18.91
CA ALA A 171 8.45 11.68 18.79
C ALA A 171 9.46 11.39 17.67
N ARG A 172 9.88 10.13 17.49
CA ARG A 172 10.77 9.74 16.37
C ARG A 172 10.11 9.97 15.01
N TYR A 173 8.88 9.50 14.82
CA TYR A 173 8.15 9.72 13.57
C TYR A 173 7.81 11.20 13.31
N THR A 174 7.57 11.99 14.37
CA THR A 174 7.43 13.44 14.24
C THR A 174 8.72 14.07 13.72
N THR A 175 9.90 13.68 14.23
CA THR A 175 11.18 14.18 13.71
C THR A 175 11.35 13.87 12.22
N THR A 176 11.04 12.64 11.79
CA THR A 176 11.06 12.26 10.37
C THR A 176 10.13 13.14 9.54
N LEU A 177 8.91 13.41 10.02
CA LEU A 177 7.99 14.30 9.32
C LEU A 177 8.47 15.76 9.28
N GLU A 178 9.10 16.28 10.34
CA GLU A 178 9.67 17.63 10.31
C GLU A 178 10.76 17.77 9.23
N ASP A 179 11.53 16.71 8.98
CA ASP A 179 12.52 16.66 7.90
C ASP A 179 11.85 16.65 6.51
N LEU A 180 10.87 15.76 6.30
CA LEU A 180 10.07 15.69 5.07
C LEU A 180 9.43 17.04 4.68
N LEU A 181 9.05 17.85 5.65
CA LEU A 181 8.40 19.13 5.44
C LEU A 181 9.37 20.29 5.15
N GLN A 182 10.69 20.06 5.19
CA GLN A 182 11.66 21.11 4.87
C GLN A 182 11.58 21.47 3.36
N PRO A 183 11.63 22.77 2.99
CA PRO A 183 11.59 23.21 1.58
C PRO A 183 12.71 22.66 0.69
N HIS A 184 13.76 22.13 1.31
CA HIS A 184 14.90 21.50 0.66
C HIS A 184 15.19 20.15 1.29
N HIS A 185 14.13 19.41 1.66
CA HIS A 185 14.27 18.00 2.06
C HIS A 185 15.22 17.32 1.09
N ARG A 186 16.34 16.86 1.63
CA ARG A 186 17.45 16.27 0.90
C ARG A 186 17.79 15.02 1.65
N HIS A 187 18.08 13.97 0.90
CA HIS A 187 18.52 12.72 1.48
C HIS A 187 19.89 12.90 2.13
N VAL A 188 19.89 13.19 3.43
CA VAL A 188 21.09 13.29 4.25
C VAL A 188 21.21 12.00 5.05
N GLN A 189 22.27 11.24 4.78
CA GLN A 189 22.63 10.04 5.54
C GLN A 189 23.31 10.45 6.84
N GLN A 190 22.53 10.63 7.91
CA GLN A 190 23.05 10.91 9.23
C GLN A 190 22.04 10.48 10.31
N ALA A 191 21.88 9.17 10.50
CA ALA A 191 21.14 8.63 11.62
C ALA A 191 22.07 8.32 12.80
N ASP A 192 21.59 8.62 14.02
CA ASP A 192 22.09 7.95 15.22
C ASP A 192 21.56 6.51 15.26
N GLU A 193 22.28 5.60 15.93
CA GLU A 193 21.79 4.23 16.09
C GLU A 193 20.33 4.21 16.61
N PRO A 194 19.45 3.40 15.99
CA PRO A 194 18.06 3.34 16.38
C PRO A 194 17.90 2.89 17.84
N SER A 195 17.40 3.81 18.67
CA SER A 195 17.12 3.55 20.08
C SER A 195 16.00 2.52 20.25
N THR A 196 16.17 1.61 21.20
CA THR A 196 15.11 0.65 21.56
C THR A 196 14.02 1.34 22.39
N ILE A 197 12.76 1.12 22.01
CA ILE A 197 11.56 1.65 22.68
C ILE A 197 10.71 0.46 23.13
N ASP A 198 10.44 0.34 24.43
CA ASP A 198 9.49 -0.64 24.94
C ASP A 198 8.04 -0.15 24.75
N ILE A 199 7.20 -1.00 24.15
CA ILE A 199 5.77 -0.76 24.02
C ILE A 199 5.05 -1.99 24.57
N GLY A 200 4.63 -1.90 25.83
CA GLY A 200 3.89 -2.98 26.49
C GLY A 200 4.71 -4.25 26.73
N GLY A 201 6.00 -4.12 27.02
CA GLY A 201 6.93 -5.23 27.24
C GLY A 201 7.54 -5.82 25.96
N VAL A 202 7.37 -5.14 24.82
CA VAL A 202 7.93 -5.53 23.52
C VAL A 202 8.93 -4.46 23.08
N PRO A 203 10.20 -4.82 22.86
CA PRO A 203 11.19 -3.93 22.24
C PRO A 203 10.90 -3.62 20.76
N PHE A 204 10.88 -2.33 20.42
CA PHE A 204 10.80 -1.82 19.05
C PHE A 204 12.04 -0.97 18.72
N ARG A 205 12.54 -1.06 17.49
CA ARG A 205 13.48 -0.12 16.90
C ARG A 205 12.90 0.40 15.59
N ALA A 206 12.93 1.72 15.40
CA ALA A 206 12.42 2.38 14.20
C ALA A 206 13.58 2.99 13.42
N TYR A 207 13.68 2.58 12.16
CA TYR A 207 14.66 2.98 11.18
C TYR A 207 13.97 3.87 10.14
N PHE A 208 14.71 4.84 9.60
CA PHE A 208 14.20 5.80 8.62
C PHE A 208 15.23 6.00 7.51
N GLU A 209 14.86 5.64 6.29
CA GLU A 209 15.66 6.04 5.12
C GLU A 209 15.31 7.45 4.69
N PRO A 210 16.27 8.15 4.07
CA PRO A 210 17.65 7.72 3.76
C PRO A 210 18.63 7.93 4.93
N ALA A 211 18.16 8.33 6.11
CA ALA A 211 19.05 8.75 7.20
C ALA A 211 19.94 7.60 7.68
N GLU A 212 19.43 6.37 7.65
CA GLU A 212 20.13 5.14 8.03
C GLU A 212 21.13 4.67 6.97
N GLY A 213 20.93 5.01 5.69
CA GLY A 213 21.78 4.54 4.60
C GLY A 213 21.77 3.01 4.52
N GLU A 214 22.91 2.37 4.77
CA GLU A 214 23.03 0.90 4.80
C GLU A 214 22.52 0.29 6.13
N GLY A 215 22.07 1.11 7.09
CA GLY A 215 21.75 0.67 8.46
C GLY A 215 20.61 -0.37 8.52
N ILE A 216 19.60 -0.24 7.67
CA ILE A 216 18.49 -1.20 7.57
C ILE A 216 18.97 -2.53 7.00
N GLU A 217 19.71 -2.50 5.88
CA GLU A 217 20.30 -3.67 5.24
C GLU A 217 21.19 -4.43 6.25
N GLN A 218 22.11 -3.72 6.92
CA GLN A 218 23.01 -4.29 7.92
C GLN A 218 22.28 -4.92 9.10
N ALA A 219 21.17 -4.33 9.56
CA ALA A 219 20.36 -4.88 10.64
C ALA A 219 19.71 -6.21 10.23
N ILE A 220 19.18 -6.28 9.01
CA ILE A 220 18.57 -7.50 8.45
C ILE A 220 19.63 -8.58 8.22
N VAL A 221 20.75 -8.24 7.58
CA VAL A 221 21.87 -9.16 7.31
C VAL A 221 22.43 -9.73 8.62
N SER A 222 22.59 -8.88 9.64
CA SER A 222 23.05 -9.30 10.97
C SER A 222 22.07 -10.26 11.64
N ALA A 223 20.76 -10.03 11.51
CA ALA A 223 19.75 -10.92 12.05
C ALA A 223 19.66 -12.26 11.31
N LEU A 224 19.90 -12.27 10.00
CA LEU A 224 19.95 -13.49 9.19
C LEU A 224 21.17 -14.36 9.49
N LYS A 225 22.26 -13.76 10.01
CA LYS A 225 23.49 -14.49 10.33
C LYS A 225 23.26 -15.51 11.45
N GLY A 226 23.17 -16.78 11.06
CA GLY A 226 22.94 -17.89 12.00
C GLY A 226 21.46 -18.14 12.31
N ALA A 227 20.55 -17.47 11.60
CA ALA A 227 19.12 -17.73 11.70
C ALA A 227 18.81 -19.19 11.37
N ARG A 228 17.92 -19.79 12.16
CA ARG A 228 17.45 -21.17 12.01
C ARG A 228 16.11 -21.23 11.29
N ARG A 229 15.28 -20.20 11.45
CA ARG A 229 13.94 -20.12 10.89
C ARG A 229 13.65 -18.75 10.32
N VAL A 230 13.17 -18.71 9.07
CA VAL A 230 12.85 -17.47 8.37
C VAL A 230 11.47 -17.56 7.69
N ARG A 231 10.65 -16.51 7.80
CA ARG A 231 9.40 -16.36 7.04
C ARG A 231 9.38 -15.01 6.32
N ILE A 232 9.04 -15.02 5.03
CA ILE A 232 9.11 -13.81 4.20
C ILE A 232 7.78 -13.58 3.49
N ALA A 233 7.30 -12.34 3.49
CA ALA A 233 6.29 -11.86 2.56
C ALA A 233 6.76 -10.50 2.00
N ALA A 234 7.28 -10.49 0.79
CA ALA A 234 7.93 -9.31 0.19
C ALA A 234 7.47 -9.03 -1.25
N PHE A 235 7.00 -7.81 -1.52
CA PHE A 235 6.69 -7.35 -2.88
C PHE A 235 7.92 -7.39 -3.79
N LEU A 236 9.03 -6.83 -3.33
CA LEU A 236 10.33 -6.86 -4.01
C LEU A 236 11.43 -7.34 -3.05
N MET A 237 12.34 -8.17 -3.57
CA MET A 237 13.57 -8.57 -2.90
C MET A 237 14.69 -8.65 -3.94
N SER A 238 15.57 -7.66 -3.92
CA SER A 238 16.65 -7.48 -4.89
C SER A 238 17.95 -6.95 -4.29
N ASP A 239 17.96 -6.62 -3.00
CA ASP A 239 19.16 -6.15 -2.32
C ASP A 239 20.24 -7.24 -2.27
N PRO A 240 21.48 -6.99 -2.75
CA PRO A 240 22.49 -8.02 -2.86
C PRO A 240 22.99 -8.55 -1.51
N GLY A 241 23.08 -7.74 -0.45
CA GLY A 241 23.55 -8.23 0.84
C GLY A 241 22.49 -9.05 1.56
N ILE A 242 21.21 -8.66 1.50
CA ILE A 242 20.09 -9.46 1.99
C ILE A 242 19.97 -10.77 1.21
N LEU A 243 20.05 -10.73 -0.13
CA LEU A 243 20.04 -11.93 -0.97
C LEU A 243 21.24 -12.85 -0.65
N GLY A 244 22.42 -12.28 -0.45
CA GLY A 244 23.62 -12.99 -0.03
C GLY A 244 23.46 -13.66 1.33
N ALA A 245 22.84 -12.98 2.30
CA ALA A 245 22.55 -13.51 3.62
C ALA A 245 21.50 -14.64 3.60
N LEU A 246 20.59 -14.64 2.62
CA LEU A 246 19.61 -15.71 2.41
C LEU A 246 20.18 -16.89 1.61
N LEU A 247 21.27 -16.71 0.86
CA LEU A 247 21.84 -17.75 -0.01
C LEU A 247 22.14 -19.09 0.70
N PRO A 248 22.63 -19.15 1.97
CA PRO A 248 22.85 -20.41 2.66
C PRO A 248 21.61 -21.32 2.75
N PHE A 249 20.40 -20.74 2.82
CA PHE A 249 19.16 -21.52 2.85
C PHE A 249 18.85 -22.24 1.53
N SER A 250 19.43 -21.79 0.42
CA SER A 250 19.27 -22.45 -0.89
C SER A 250 20.04 -23.79 -0.97
N GLN A 251 21.01 -24.00 -0.09
CA GLN A 251 21.89 -25.18 -0.11
C GLN A 251 21.28 -26.40 0.60
N ASP A 252 20.21 -26.21 1.37
CA ASP A 252 19.49 -27.28 2.06
C ASP A 252 17.97 -27.07 1.92
N LEU A 253 17.30 -27.97 1.20
CA LEU A 253 15.84 -27.96 1.02
C LEU A 253 15.08 -28.23 2.33
N HIS A 254 15.76 -28.75 3.36
CA HIS A 254 15.20 -28.93 4.70
C HIS A 254 15.38 -27.72 5.61
N ALA A 255 16.15 -26.70 5.18
CA ALA A 255 16.28 -25.47 5.95
C ALA A 255 14.90 -24.80 6.12
N ASP A 256 14.62 -24.30 7.32
CA ASP A 256 13.30 -23.80 7.71
C ASP A 256 13.08 -22.35 7.24
N ILE A 257 12.99 -22.17 5.92
CA ILE A 257 12.63 -20.92 5.27
C ILE A 257 11.39 -21.13 4.41
N GLN A 258 10.44 -20.20 4.46
CA GLN A 258 9.24 -20.21 3.62
C GLN A 258 8.78 -18.79 3.34
N GLY A 259 8.08 -18.58 2.22
CA GLY A 259 7.55 -17.24 1.97
C GLY A 259 6.61 -17.09 0.79
N VAL A 260 6.17 -15.85 0.61
CA VAL A 260 5.35 -15.40 -0.51
C VAL A 260 6.04 -14.20 -1.16
N TYR A 261 6.04 -14.15 -2.49
CA TYR A 261 6.55 -13.02 -3.25
C TYR A 261 5.54 -12.56 -4.29
N ASP A 262 5.66 -11.30 -4.73
CA ASP A 262 4.87 -10.81 -5.86
C ASP A 262 5.52 -11.20 -7.19
N PRO A 263 4.84 -11.94 -8.07
CA PRO A 263 5.44 -12.39 -9.32
C PRO A 263 5.72 -11.25 -10.30
N ASN A 264 4.90 -10.19 -10.32
CA ASN A 264 5.07 -9.09 -11.27
C ASN A 264 6.20 -8.17 -10.83
N GLY A 265 6.24 -7.83 -9.53
CA GLY A 265 7.36 -7.11 -8.94
C GLY A 265 8.69 -7.84 -9.14
N MET A 266 8.72 -9.15 -8.87
CA MET A 266 9.93 -9.94 -9.10
C MET A 266 10.27 -10.12 -10.59
N GLN A 267 9.29 -10.15 -11.49
CA GLN A 267 9.56 -10.15 -12.92
C GLN A 267 10.26 -8.87 -13.35
N ASP A 268 9.85 -7.71 -12.83
CA ASP A 268 10.54 -6.44 -13.09
C ASP A 268 11.96 -6.47 -12.53
N VAL A 269 12.16 -6.92 -11.30
CA VAL A 269 13.50 -7.09 -10.72
C VAL A 269 14.39 -7.95 -11.62
N LEU A 270 13.92 -9.12 -12.03
CA LEU A 270 14.68 -10.04 -12.88
C LEU A 270 14.92 -9.51 -14.30
N ARG A 271 14.07 -8.58 -14.78
CA ARG A 271 14.22 -7.93 -16.08
C ARG A 271 15.31 -6.86 -16.07
N TYR A 272 15.41 -6.10 -14.99
CA TYR A 272 16.26 -4.92 -14.90
C TYR A 272 17.56 -5.15 -14.13
N SER A 273 17.62 -6.16 -13.24
CA SER A 273 18.82 -6.45 -12.45
C SER A 273 19.94 -7.00 -13.32
N HIS A 274 21.17 -6.59 -13.01
CA HIS A 274 22.41 -7.14 -13.57
C HIS A 274 23.12 -8.13 -12.63
N GLN A 275 22.52 -8.42 -11.47
CA GLN A 275 23.07 -9.36 -10.50
C GLN A 275 23.00 -10.81 -11.02
N ASP A 276 23.76 -11.70 -10.39
CA ASP A 276 23.68 -13.13 -10.66
C ASP A 276 22.27 -13.65 -10.37
N LYS A 277 21.64 -14.30 -11.37
CA LYS A 277 20.31 -14.88 -11.26
C LYS A 277 20.21 -15.96 -10.19
N SER A 278 21.35 -16.58 -9.81
CA SER A 278 21.39 -17.57 -8.73
C SER A 278 21.00 -17.01 -7.36
N LEU A 279 21.18 -15.70 -7.14
CA LEU A 279 20.76 -15.03 -5.90
C LEU A 279 19.24 -15.03 -5.71
N PHE A 280 18.48 -15.13 -6.80
CA PHE A 280 17.02 -15.14 -6.79
C PHE A 280 16.44 -16.56 -6.71
N TRP A 281 17.17 -17.52 -6.14
CA TRP A 281 16.79 -18.93 -6.04
C TRP A 281 15.36 -19.18 -5.53
N PHE A 282 14.88 -18.31 -4.64
CA PHE A 282 13.55 -18.41 -4.03
C PHE A 282 12.39 -18.35 -5.04
N VAL A 283 12.57 -17.73 -6.22
CA VAL A 283 11.53 -17.69 -7.26
C VAL A 283 11.28 -19.05 -7.92
N HIS A 284 12.16 -20.03 -7.67
CA HIS A 284 12.07 -21.40 -8.16
C HIS A 284 12.04 -22.43 -7.03
N ASP A 285 12.04 -22.00 -5.77
CA ASP A 285 12.09 -22.88 -4.61
C ASP A 285 10.68 -23.27 -4.14
N PRO A 286 10.39 -24.58 -3.92
CA PRO A 286 9.06 -25.05 -3.54
C PRO A 286 8.59 -24.57 -2.14
N ARG A 287 9.50 -24.01 -1.33
CA ARG A 287 9.19 -23.40 -0.04
C ARG A 287 8.59 -22.00 -0.17
N PHE A 288 8.71 -21.38 -1.35
CA PHE A 288 8.12 -20.09 -1.69
C PHE A 288 6.92 -20.25 -2.63
N VAL A 289 6.04 -19.25 -2.62
CA VAL A 289 4.84 -19.22 -3.46
C VAL A 289 4.69 -17.85 -4.11
N ALA A 290 4.50 -17.83 -5.42
CA ALA A 290 4.08 -16.62 -6.12
C ALA A 290 2.64 -16.28 -5.71
N ALA A 291 2.40 -15.07 -5.23
CA ALA A 291 1.04 -14.59 -5.00
C ALA A 291 0.26 -14.53 -6.33
N PRO A 292 -1.05 -14.82 -6.36
CA PRO A 292 -1.89 -14.70 -7.55
C PRO A 292 -2.25 -13.22 -7.83
N SER A 293 -1.22 -12.37 -7.92
CA SER A 293 -1.33 -10.93 -8.11
C SER A 293 -1.64 -10.57 -9.56
N HIS A 294 -2.49 -9.56 -9.76
CA HIS A 294 -2.54 -8.86 -11.04
C HIS A 294 -1.43 -7.81 -11.10
N GLY A 295 -0.71 -7.78 -12.22
CA GLY A 295 0.28 -6.74 -12.47
C GLY A 295 -0.35 -5.35 -12.50
N PHE A 296 0.47 -4.34 -12.21
CA PHE A 296 0.01 -2.96 -12.17
C PHE A 296 -0.64 -2.53 -13.49
N ALA A 297 -1.81 -1.91 -13.39
CA ALA A 297 -2.50 -1.30 -14.52
C ALA A 297 -2.99 0.12 -14.16
N PRO A 298 -2.54 1.17 -14.86
CA PRO A 298 -3.04 2.53 -14.66
C PRO A 298 -4.56 2.62 -14.64
N GLY A 299 -5.12 3.41 -13.72
CA GLY A 299 -6.57 3.65 -13.64
C GLY A 299 -7.41 2.48 -13.11
N ARG A 300 -6.78 1.39 -12.68
CA ARG A 300 -7.43 0.27 -11.96
C ARG A 300 -7.00 0.28 -10.49
N GLU A 301 -7.87 -0.19 -9.61
CA GLU A 301 -7.45 -0.52 -8.25
C GLU A 301 -6.60 -1.80 -8.25
N GLN A 302 -5.54 -1.77 -7.46
CA GLN A 302 -4.51 -2.79 -7.49
C GLN A 302 -4.75 -3.86 -6.42
N ASP A 303 -4.48 -5.12 -6.74
CA ASP A 303 -4.66 -6.28 -5.85
C ASP A 303 -3.43 -7.21 -5.87
N PHE A 304 -2.24 -6.65 -5.71
CA PHE A 304 -0.98 -7.39 -5.64
C PHE A 304 -0.49 -7.62 -4.21
N MET A 305 0.51 -8.49 -4.03
CA MET A 305 1.08 -8.78 -2.70
C MET A 305 2.01 -7.64 -2.32
N HIS A 306 1.67 -6.85 -1.30
CA HIS A 306 2.34 -5.58 -1.02
C HIS A 306 3.08 -5.53 0.33
N ASN A 307 3.16 -6.67 1.03
CA ASN A 307 3.91 -6.76 2.28
C ASN A 307 5.42 -6.57 2.04
N LYS A 308 6.10 -6.09 3.08
CA LYS A 308 7.56 -6.10 3.23
C LYS A 308 7.89 -6.61 4.62
N VAL A 309 7.71 -7.92 4.80
CA VAL A 309 7.80 -8.58 6.10
C VAL A 309 8.85 -9.68 6.06
N MET A 310 9.69 -9.69 7.09
CA MET A 310 10.61 -10.78 7.39
C MET A 310 10.52 -11.13 8.87
N VAL A 311 10.23 -12.38 9.18
CA VAL A 311 10.24 -12.93 10.54
C VAL A 311 11.45 -13.84 10.69
N ILE A 312 12.24 -13.66 11.74
CA ILE A 312 13.47 -14.39 12.01
C ILE A 312 13.40 -15.03 13.40
N ASP A 313 13.67 -16.34 13.45
CA ASP A 313 13.79 -17.15 14.66
C ASP A 313 12.63 -17.01 15.65
N ASP A 314 11.41 -16.85 15.12
CA ASP A 314 10.15 -16.76 15.86
C ASP A 314 10.08 -15.64 16.91
N HIS A 315 10.96 -14.63 16.85
CA HIS A 315 10.94 -13.50 17.79
C HIS A 315 11.09 -12.14 17.11
N LEU A 316 11.91 -12.03 16.06
CA LEU A 316 12.20 -10.75 15.42
C LEU A 316 11.37 -10.58 14.14
N VAL A 317 10.68 -9.44 14.00
CA VAL A 317 9.93 -9.06 12.80
C VAL A 317 10.48 -7.76 12.25
N PHE A 318 10.83 -7.73 10.97
CA PHE A 318 11.00 -6.51 10.19
C PHE A 318 9.75 -6.24 9.37
N THR A 319 9.18 -5.04 9.47
CA THR A 319 8.02 -4.61 8.67
C THR A 319 8.01 -3.10 8.48
N GLY A 320 7.34 -2.60 7.44
CA GLY A 320 7.24 -1.19 7.14
C GLY A 320 6.90 -0.93 5.69
N SER A 321 7.41 0.17 5.15
CA SER A 321 7.22 0.57 3.74
C SER A 321 8.38 0.13 2.83
N TYR A 322 9.55 -0.15 3.41
CA TYR A 322 10.80 -0.47 2.73
C TYR A 322 10.75 -1.81 1.97
N ASN A 323 10.87 -1.75 0.65
CA ASN A 323 11.14 -2.94 -0.17
C ASN A 323 12.59 -3.39 0.05
N TYR A 324 12.87 -4.70 0.10
CA TYR A 324 14.23 -5.23 0.30
C TYR A 324 15.11 -5.03 -0.96
N SER A 325 15.46 -3.79 -1.26
CA SER A 325 16.19 -3.36 -2.46
C SER A 325 17.02 -2.10 -2.18
N GLU A 326 18.23 -2.00 -2.73
CA GLU A 326 19.11 -0.81 -2.64
C GLU A 326 18.37 0.52 -2.93
N ASN A 327 17.46 0.56 -3.89
CA ASN A 327 16.70 1.78 -4.21
C ASN A 327 15.83 2.30 -3.04
N ALA A 328 15.49 1.45 -2.07
CA ALA A 328 14.74 1.86 -0.89
C ALA A 328 15.60 2.69 0.10
N GLU A 329 16.93 2.55 0.06
CA GLU A 329 17.88 3.35 0.85
C GLU A 329 18.01 4.79 0.31
N GLU A 330 17.60 4.99 -0.94
CA GLU A 330 17.55 6.31 -1.57
C GLU A 330 16.16 6.96 -1.49
N ASN A 331 15.16 6.30 -0.90
CA ASN A 331 13.80 6.81 -0.74
C ASN A 331 13.53 7.20 0.72
N ASP A 332 12.48 7.97 0.96
CA ASP A 332 11.96 8.13 2.32
C ASP A 332 11.14 6.89 2.69
N GLU A 333 11.63 6.10 3.64
CA GLU A 333 11.03 4.83 4.04
C GLU A 333 11.12 4.66 5.56
N THR A 334 10.26 3.82 6.10
CA THR A 334 10.35 3.40 7.50
C THR A 334 10.34 1.89 7.64
N VAL A 335 11.16 1.39 8.57
CA VAL A 335 11.17 0.00 9.03
C VAL A 335 11.08 -0.06 10.55
N LEU A 336 10.23 -0.96 11.04
CA LEU A 336 10.19 -1.38 12.42
C LEU A 336 10.86 -2.75 12.55
N ALA A 337 11.85 -2.85 13.43
CA ALA A 337 12.31 -4.12 13.98
C ALA A 337 11.60 -4.35 15.33
N VAL A 338 10.80 -5.42 15.41
CA VAL A 338 9.97 -5.77 16.57
C VAL A 338 10.48 -7.07 17.16
N ASP A 339 10.99 -7.02 18.39
CA ASP A 339 11.46 -8.20 19.10
C ASP A 339 10.36 -8.68 20.06
N GLY A 340 9.54 -9.62 19.63
CA GLY A 340 8.44 -10.13 20.43
C GLY A 340 7.85 -11.42 19.86
N GLY A 341 8.06 -12.53 20.56
CA GLY A 341 7.63 -13.86 20.10
C GLY A 341 6.14 -14.00 19.81
N ALA A 342 5.28 -13.32 20.57
CA ALA A 342 3.83 -13.35 20.32
C ALA A 342 3.45 -12.64 19.01
N ILE A 343 4.09 -11.50 18.71
CA ILE A 343 3.89 -10.75 17.46
C ILE A 343 4.48 -11.53 16.29
N ALA A 344 5.70 -12.06 16.44
CA ALA A 344 6.35 -12.90 15.43
C ALA A 344 5.52 -14.15 15.09
N SER A 345 4.90 -14.77 16.10
CA SER A 345 3.97 -15.88 15.89
C SER A 345 2.72 -15.46 15.09
N ALA A 346 2.16 -14.27 15.37
CA ALA A 346 1.03 -13.74 14.61
C ALA A 346 1.39 -13.48 13.14
N TYR A 347 2.54 -12.85 12.86
CA TYR A 347 3.04 -12.67 11.50
C TYR A 347 3.32 -14.01 10.80
N THR A 348 3.91 -14.97 11.51
CA THR A 348 4.14 -16.33 10.96
C THR A 348 2.83 -17.02 10.60
N GLY A 349 1.80 -16.88 11.44
CA GLY A 349 0.44 -17.37 11.15
C GLY A 349 -0.17 -16.71 9.91
N TYR A 350 -0.05 -15.39 9.81
CA TYR A 350 -0.48 -14.63 8.64
C TYR A 350 0.22 -15.10 7.35
N ILE A 351 1.56 -15.16 7.33
CA ILE A 351 2.34 -15.64 6.17
C ILE A 351 1.97 -17.09 5.81
N SER A 352 1.82 -17.96 6.81
CA SER A 352 1.41 -19.35 6.58
C SER A 352 0.03 -19.45 5.92
N THR A 353 -0.86 -18.51 6.25
CA THR A 353 -2.19 -18.42 5.63
C THR A 353 -2.10 -18.01 4.17
N LEU A 354 -1.30 -17.00 3.85
CA LEU A 354 -1.05 -16.60 2.47
C LEU A 354 -0.49 -17.78 1.66
N ILE A 355 0.53 -18.47 2.18
CA ILE A 355 1.12 -19.65 1.55
C ILE A 355 0.06 -20.72 1.29
N ALA A 356 -0.77 -21.06 2.28
CA ALA A 356 -1.80 -22.07 2.15
C ALA A 356 -2.87 -21.69 1.11
N ALA A 357 -3.31 -20.42 1.14
CA ALA A 357 -4.28 -19.88 0.19
C ALA A 357 -3.72 -19.87 -1.25
N TYR A 358 -2.44 -19.55 -1.44
CA TYR A 358 -1.86 -19.38 -2.78
C TYR A 358 -1.34 -20.71 -3.37
N LYS A 359 -1.01 -21.70 -2.54
CA LYS A 359 -0.75 -23.09 -3.00
C LYS A 359 -2.01 -23.81 -3.46
N SER A 360 -3.16 -23.41 -2.94
CA SER A 360 -4.45 -23.99 -3.27
C SER A 360 -5.20 -23.00 -4.13
N PRO A 361 -5.03 -22.99 -5.48
CA PRO A 361 -5.92 -22.22 -6.33
C PRO A 361 -7.31 -22.87 -6.19
N ALA A 362 -8.07 -22.44 -5.19
CA ALA A 362 -9.49 -22.69 -5.15
C ALA A 362 -10.01 -22.16 -6.49
N LYS A 363 -10.70 -23.03 -7.24
CA LYS A 363 -11.45 -22.64 -8.44
C LYS A 363 -12.34 -21.47 -8.03
N VAL A 364 -11.90 -20.25 -8.32
CA VAL A 364 -12.78 -19.09 -8.35
C VAL A 364 -13.85 -19.48 -9.34
N ALA A 365 -15.10 -19.56 -8.88
CA ALA A 365 -16.22 -19.86 -9.73
C ALA A 365 -16.23 -18.84 -10.87
N SER A 366 -15.87 -19.28 -12.07
CA SER A 366 -15.96 -18.54 -13.31
C SER A 366 -17.44 -18.33 -13.64
N GLY A 367 -18.08 -17.39 -12.94
CA GLY A 367 -19.40 -16.91 -13.24
C GLY A 367 -19.32 -15.75 -14.23
N ALA A 368 -18.98 -16.04 -15.49
CA ALA A 368 -19.43 -15.32 -16.69
C ALA A 368 -18.60 -15.74 -17.92
N GLU A 369 -19.12 -16.65 -18.73
CA GLU A 369 -18.92 -16.59 -20.18
C GLU A 369 -20.20 -16.04 -20.84
N PRO A 370 -20.11 -15.18 -21.87
CA PRO A 370 -21.25 -14.78 -22.66
C PRO A 370 -21.50 -15.80 -23.78
N GLY A 371 -22.51 -16.65 -23.61
CA GLY A 371 -23.08 -17.47 -24.68
C GLY A 371 -24.19 -16.72 -25.42
N GLU A 372 -23.97 -16.41 -26.69
CA GLU A 372 -25.01 -15.99 -27.63
C GLU A 372 -26.05 -17.10 -27.87
N GLY A 373 -27.30 -16.68 -28.09
CA GLY A 373 -28.23 -17.36 -28.99
C GLY A 373 -29.22 -18.34 -28.37
N GLY A 374 -30.43 -17.85 -28.04
CA GLY A 374 -31.56 -18.73 -27.77
C GLY A 374 -32.86 -17.98 -27.45
N ARG A 375 -33.65 -17.66 -28.49
CA ARG A 375 -35.04 -17.20 -28.36
C ARG A 375 -35.89 -18.26 -27.64
N HIS A 376 -36.62 -17.90 -26.59
CA HIS A 376 -38.06 -18.17 -26.51
C HIS A 376 -38.81 -17.37 -25.42
N ARG A 377 -40.04 -17.06 -25.79
CA ARG A 377 -41.10 -16.20 -25.23
C ARG A 377 -41.55 -16.45 -23.78
N SER A 378 -41.71 -15.33 -23.04
CA SER A 378 -42.91 -14.84 -22.32
C SER A 378 -43.73 -15.76 -21.38
N SER A 379 -43.79 -15.37 -20.09
CA SER A 379 -45.02 -14.97 -19.36
C SER A 379 -44.66 -14.57 -17.90
N THR A 380 -44.52 -13.26 -17.59
CA THR A 380 -45.45 -12.35 -16.88
C THR A 380 -45.61 -12.50 -15.36
N LEU A 381 -45.57 -11.32 -14.70
CA LEU A 381 -45.99 -10.89 -13.35
C LEU A 381 -44.86 -10.76 -12.32
N SER A 382 -44.23 -9.58 -12.16
CA SER A 382 -44.70 -8.28 -11.63
C SER A 382 -44.34 -8.09 -10.17
N SER A 383 -43.29 -7.29 -9.91
CA SER A 383 -43.26 -6.31 -8.82
C SER A 383 -42.11 -5.33 -9.05
N GLU A 384 -42.49 -4.07 -9.22
CA GLU A 384 -41.70 -2.91 -9.59
C GLU A 384 -40.69 -2.50 -8.51
N ILE A 385 -39.50 -2.05 -8.92
CA ILE A 385 -38.88 -0.75 -8.60
C ILE A 385 -37.85 -0.52 -9.73
N ALA A 386 -38.20 0.35 -10.69
CA ALA A 386 -37.34 0.70 -11.82
C ALA A 386 -36.79 2.13 -11.63
N VAL A 387 -35.47 2.23 -11.64
CA VAL A 387 -34.70 3.48 -11.73
C VAL A 387 -34.94 4.10 -13.11
N ARG A 388 -35.55 5.29 -13.15
CA ARG A 388 -35.73 6.08 -14.37
C ARG A 388 -34.36 6.55 -14.90
N LYS A 389 -33.95 6.07 -16.08
CA LYS A 389 -32.98 6.78 -16.93
C LYS A 389 -33.65 8.06 -17.45
N ALA A 390 -33.19 9.21 -17.01
CA ALA A 390 -33.58 10.50 -17.56
C ALA A 390 -32.96 10.66 -18.96
N SER A 391 -33.78 10.57 -20.01
CA SER A 391 -33.46 11.21 -21.28
C SER A 391 -33.62 12.71 -21.11
N VAL A 392 -32.52 13.47 -21.04
CA VAL A 392 -32.57 14.93 -20.98
C VAL A 392 -32.99 15.45 -22.36
N SER A 393 -34.26 15.84 -22.50
CA SER A 393 -34.71 16.67 -23.61
C SER A 393 -34.11 18.06 -23.46
N ARG A 394 -33.31 18.51 -24.43
CA ARG A 394 -32.74 19.87 -24.44
C ARG A 394 -33.85 20.91 -24.41
N THR A 395 -33.79 21.83 -23.47
CA THR A 395 -34.74 22.95 -23.41
C THR A 395 -34.25 24.09 -24.30
N PRO A 396 -35.15 24.89 -24.90
CA PRO A 396 -34.78 26.06 -25.72
C PRO A 396 -33.92 27.09 -24.97
N GLN A 397 -33.98 27.12 -23.64
CA GLN A 397 -33.14 27.95 -22.79
C GLN A 397 -31.70 27.45 -22.73
N LEU A 398 -31.48 26.14 -22.68
CA LEU A 398 -30.14 25.54 -22.71
C LEU A 398 -29.47 25.76 -24.08
N ASP A 399 -30.23 25.64 -25.17
CA ASP A 399 -29.70 25.92 -26.52
C ASP A 399 -29.36 27.42 -26.71
N ARG A 400 -30.11 28.34 -26.10
CA ARG A 400 -29.74 29.77 -26.07
C ARG A 400 -28.47 30.00 -25.27
N ALA A 401 -28.36 29.41 -24.07
CA ALA A 401 -27.17 29.55 -23.23
C ALA A 401 -25.91 29.03 -23.93
N ILE A 402 -26.00 27.85 -24.57
CA ILE A 402 -24.90 27.27 -25.35
C ILE A 402 -24.53 28.22 -26.49
N ARG A 403 -25.50 28.73 -27.26
CA ARG A 403 -25.22 29.69 -28.35
C ARG A 403 -24.57 30.98 -27.86
N THR A 404 -24.99 31.51 -26.71
CA THR A 404 -24.37 32.72 -26.13
C THR A 404 -22.93 32.45 -25.70
N VAL A 405 -22.64 31.32 -25.07
CA VAL A 405 -21.28 30.93 -24.68
C VAL A 405 -20.40 30.73 -25.91
N THR A 406 -20.90 30.06 -26.95
CA THR A 406 -20.17 29.90 -28.21
C THR A 406 -19.88 31.25 -28.88
N TRP A 407 -20.84 32.17 -28.88
CA TRP A 407 -20.64 33.53 -29.41
C TRP A 407 -19.57 34.32 -28.64
N LEU A 408 -19.56 34.24 -27.31
CA LEU A 408 -18.56 34.90 -26.48
C LEU A 408 -17.14 34.33 -26.72
N LEU A 409 -17.01 33.02 -26.90
CA LEU A 409 -15.74 32.38 -27.25
C LEU A 409 -15.23 32.81 -28.62
N VAL A 410 -16.11 32.86 -29.63
CA VAL A 410 -15.75 33.31 -30.98
C VAL A 410 -15.37 34.80 -30.97
N ALA A 411 -16.14 35.64 -30.27
CA ALA A 411 -15.82 37.06 -30.14
C ALA A 411 -14.46 37.28 -29.42
N GLY A 412 -14.18 36.51 -28.37
CA GLY A 412 -12.89 36.54 -27.67
C GLY A 412 -11.72 36.14 -28.57
N LEU A 413 -11.89 35.11 -29.40
CA LEU A 413 -10.88 34.68 -30.37
C LEU A 413 -10.64 35.74 -31.47
N VAL A 414 -11.68 36.43 -31.92
CA VAL A 414 -11.55 37.52 -32.91
C VAL A 414 -10.82 38.72 -32.30
N ILE A 415 -11.14 39.10 -31.06
CA ILE A 415 -10.43 40.17 -30.35
C ILE A 415 -8.95 39.81 -30.17
N LEU A 416 -8.65 38.58 -29.76
CA LEU A 416 -7.28 38.10 -29.62
C LEU A 416 -6.52 38.16 -30.95
N ALA A 417 -7.15 37.75 -32.05
CA ALA A 417 -6.55 37.84 -33.38
C ALA A 417 -6.26 39.29 -33.80
N ILE A 418 -7.17 40.23 -33.51
CA ILE A 418 -6.97 41.66 -33.79
C ILE A 418 -5.81 42.22 -32.96
N VAL A 419 -5.72 41.88 -31.67
CA VAL A 419 -4.61 42.30 -30.80
C VAL A 419 -3.28 41.79 -31.34
N ILE A 420 -3.22 40.53 -31.78
CA ILE A 420 -2.01 39.94 -32.39
C ILE A 420 -1.64 40.68 -33.68
N ILE A 421 -2.60 40.96 -34.57
CA ILE A 421 -2.34 41.68 -35.83
C ILE A 421 -1.83 43.10 -35.57
N LEU A 422 -2.41 43.82 -34.61
CA LEU A 422 -1.97 45.16 -34.21
C LEU A 422 -0.58 45.13 -33.57
N ALA A 423 -0.26 44.12 -32.75
CA ALA A 423 1.06 43.97 -32.17
C ALA A 423 2.14 43.68 -33.24
N LEU A 424 1.79 42.97 -34.32
CA LEU A 424 2.69 42.66 -35.42
C LEU A 424 2.90 43.83 -36.40
N HIS A 425 1.95 44.77 -36.49
CA HIS A 425 2.06 45.95 -37.37
C HIS A 425 2.51 47.23 -36.64
N GLY A 426 2.66 47.21 -35.32
CA GLY A 426 3.11 48.35 -34.51
C GLY A 426 4.62 48.47 -34.30
N ASN A 427 5.44 47.60 -34.92
CA ASN A 427 6.90 47.59 -34.81
C ASN A 427 7.57 47.78 -36.19
N GLY A 428 7.14 48.82 -36.92
CA GLY A 428 7.72 49.25 -38.20
C GLY A 428 7.94 50.75 -38.22
#